data_AF-A0A5K0WLR4-F1
#
_entry.id   AF-A0A5K0WLR4-F1
#
_cell.length_a   1.000
_cell.length_b   1.000
_cell.length_c   1.000
_cell.angle_alpha   90.00
_cell.angle_beta   90.00
_cell.angle_gamma   90.00
#
_symmetry.space_group_name_H-M   'P 1'
#
loop_
_entity.id
_entity.type
_entity.pdbx_description
1 polymer ?
#
loop_
_entity_poly.entity_id
_entity_poly.type
_entity_poly.pdbx_seq_one_letter_code
_entity_poly.pdbx_strand_id
1 'polypeptide(L)' 'YHYNVADSRLAQHIDKGNEDGLFISCIASCSNLWALIMDAGTNFSSQVYELSPYFLHK' A
#
# COMPACT_ATOMS: atom_id res chain seq x y z
N TYR A 1 -10.76 -3.44 3.60
CA TYR A 1 -11.01 -2.49 2.50
C TYR A 1 -10.89 -1.07 3.02
N HIS A 2 -9.77 -0.38 2.75
CA HIS A 2 -9.63 1.05 3.03
C HIS A 2 -9.70 1.82 1.71
N TYR A 3 -10.76 2.59 1.53
CA TYR A 3 -10.91 3.53 0.42
C TYR A 3 -10.42 4.91 0.88
N ASN A 4 -9.80 5.70 -0.01
CA ASN A 4 -9.26 7.04 0.25
C ASN A 4 -8.09 7.11 1.25
N VAL A 5 -7.12 6.20 1.13
CA VAL A 5 -5.86 6.37 1.85
C VAL A 5 -5.12 7.54 1.20
N ALA A 6 -5.10 8.67 1.92
CA ALA A 6 -4.27 9.81 1.55
C ALA A 6 -2.80 9.36 1.54
N ASP A 7 -2.04 9.87 0.57
CA ASP A 7 -0.62 9.56 0.39
C ASP A 7 0.19 9.60 1.71
N SER A 8 -0.06 10.62 2.55
CA SER A 8 0.57 10.80 3.85
C SER A 8 0.30 9.69 4.89
N ARG A 9 -0.74 8.88 4.70
CA ARG A 9 -1.14 7.79 5.59
C ARG A 9 -0.86 6.40 5.00
N LEU A 10 -0.36 6.34 3.77
CA LEU A 10 -0.13 5.08 3.06
C LEU A 10 0.98 4.26 3.73
N ALA A 11 2.13 4.87 3.98
CA ALA A 11 3.25 4.20 4.67
C ALA A 11 2.81 3.63 6.03
N GLN A 12 2.07 4.42 6.82
CA GLN A 12 1.55 3.97 8.11
C GLN A 12 0.60 2.76 7.99
N HIS A 13 -0.23 2.70 6.94
CA HIS A 13 -1.10 1.53 6.71
C HIS A 13 -0.30 0.29 6.31
N ILE A 14 0.74 0.46 5.50
CA ILE A 14 1.60 -0.65 5.08
C ILE A 14 2.39 -1.18 6.28
N ASP A 15 3.00 -0.31 7.09
CA ASP A 15 3.76 -0.71 8.27
C ASP A 15 2.89 -1.48 9.25
N LYS A 16 1.69 -0.97 9.54
CA LYS A 16 0.75 -1.67 10.40
C LYS A 16 0.28 -3.01 9.82
N GLY A 17 0.01 -3.07 8.51
CA GLY A 17 -0.33 -4.31 7.84
C GLY A 17 0.79 -5.35 7.94
N ASN A 18 2.05 -4.92 7.75
CA ASN A 18 3.21 -5.79 7.87
C ASN A 18 3.40 -6.31 9.31
N GLU A 19 3.18 -5.47 10.33
CA GLU A 19 3.17 -5.90 11.74
C GLU A 19 2.10 -6.97 12.00
N ASP A 20 0.94 -6.85 11.34
CA ASP A 20 -0.18 -7.81 11.41
C ASP A 20 0.02 -9.03 10.49
N GLY A 21 1.16 -9.16 9.78
CA GLY A 21 1.46 -10.26 8.87
C GLY A 21 0.68 -10.22 7.54
N LEU A 22 0.12 -9.06 7.19
CA LEU A 22 -0.53 -8.80 5.92
C LEU A 22 0.48 -8.24 4.92
N PHE A 23 0.42 -8.69 3.67
CA PHE A 23 1.27 -8.19 2.60
C PHE A 23 0.43 -7.60 1.47
N ILE A 24 0.98 -6.62 0.74
CA ILE A 24 0.29 -5.98 -0.38
C ILE A 24 0.07 -7.01 -1.49
N SER A 25 -1.19 -7.23 -1.86
CA SER A 25 -1.59 -8.14 -2.94
C SER A 25 -2.04 -7.39 -4.19
N CYS A 26 -2.68 -6.23 -4.02
CA CYS A 26 -3.14 -5.37 -5.13
C CYS A 26 -2.99 -3.89 -4.76
N ILE A 27 -2.70 -3.06 -5.78
CA ILE A 27 -2.58 -1.61 -5.63
C ILE A 27 -3.17 -0.88 -6.84
N ALA A 28 -3.79 0.27 -6.60
CA ALA A 28 -4.18 1.23 -7.62
C ALA A 28 -4.03 2.64 -7.08
N SER A 29 -3.70 3.61 -7.94
CA SER A 29 -3.59 5.02 -7.56
C SER A 29 -4.22 5.93 -8.61
N CYS A 30 -4.74 7.07 -8.15
CA CYS A 30 -5.20 8.15 -9.00
C CYS A 30 -4.92 9.48 -8.29
N SER A 31 -4.07 10.33 -8.90
CA SER A 31 -3.60 11.57 -8.27
C SER A 31 -2.91 11.30 -6.92
N ASN A 32 -3.44 11.83 -5.81
CA ASN A 32 -2.91 11.66 -4.45
C ASN A 32 -3.70 10.63 -3.60
N LEU A 33 -4.50 9.79 -4.27
CA LEU A 33 -5.31 8.76 -3.62
C LEU A 33 -4.82 7.37 -4.00
N TRP A 34 -4.82 6.49 -3.00
CA TRP A 34 -4.43 5.09 -3.13
C TRP A 34 -5.57 4.17 -2.72
N ALA A 35 -5.73 3.11 -3.51
CA ALA A 35 -6.47 1.91 -3.14
C ALA A 35 -5.45 0.80 -2.91
N LEU A 36 -5.36 0.33 -1.66
CA LEU A 36 -4.42 -0.68 -1.22
C LEU A 36 -5.19 -1.89 -0.67
N ILE A 37 -4.85 -3.09 -1.16
CA ILE A 37 -5.36 -4.36 -0.62
C ILE A 37 -4.17 -5.14 -0.07
N MET A 38 -4.31 -5.60 1.17
CA MET A 38 -3.33 -6.44 1.86
C MET A 38 -4.01 -7.70 2.39
N ASP A 39 -3.30 -8.82 2.34
CA ASP A 39 -3.81 -10.15 2.68
C ASP A 39 -2.71 -11.02 3.33
N ALA A 40 -3.09 -11.91 4.26
CA ALA A 40 -2.19 -12.86 4.92
C ALA A 40 -1.98 -14.15 4.11
N GLY A 41 -2.87 -14.46 3.17
CA GLY A 41 -2.87 -15.65 2.31
C GLY A 41 -2.03 -15.51 1.05
N THR A 42 -1.21 -14.46 0.94
CA THR A 42 -0.30 -14.24 -0.20
C THR A 42 0.84 -15.27 -0.27
N ASN A 43 1.10 -16.01 0.83
CA ASN A 43 2.28 -16.84 1.02
C ASN A 43 3.61 -16.07 0.89
N PHE A 44 3.59 -14.74 1.02
CA PHE A 44 4.79 -13.93 1.10
C PHE A 44 5.37 -13.99 2.51
N SER A 45 6.71 -13.96 2.60
CA SER A 45 7.44 -13.85 3.88
C SER A 45 8.12 -12.49 4.04
N SER A 46 8.26 -11.73 2.95
CA SER A 46 8.83 -10.39 2.92
C SER A 46 8.36 -9.65 1.67
N GLN A 47 8.33 -8.33 1.72
CA GLN A 47 7.98 -7.46 0.59
C GLN A 47 8.76 -6.16 0.67
N VAL A 48 9.12 -5.60 -0.49
CA VAL A 48 9.74 -4.28 -0.62
C VAL A 48 8.86 -3.42 -1.50
N TYR A 49 8.73 -2.14 -1.16
CA TYR A 49 7.98 -1.16 -1.93
C TYR A 49 8.69 0.19 -1.91
N GLU A 50 8.42 1.02 -2.92
CA GLU A 50 8.91 2.40 -3.00
C GLU A 50 7.72 3.31 -3.33
N LEU A 51 7.61 4.44 -2.61
CA LEU A 51 6.58 5.44 -2.84
C LEU A 51 7.20 6.66 -3.52
N SER A 52 6.78 6.92 -4.76
CA SER A 52 7.14 8.15 -5.47
C SER A 52 6.31 9.32 -4.92
N PRO A 53 6.94 10.48 -4.63
CA PRO A 53 6.20 11.70 -4.26
C PRO A 53 5.40 12.30 -5.43
N TYR A 54 5.60 11.80 -6.65
CA TYR A 54 4.93 12.30 -7.85
C TYR A 54 4.12 11.19 -8.52
N PHE A 55 2.84 11.48 -8.79
CA PHE A 55 1.96 10.61 -9.58
C PHE A 55 2.29 10.76 -11.07
N LEU A 56 2.97 9.75 -11.63
CA LEU A 56 3.47 9.65 -13.01
C LEU A 56 4.36 10.84 -13.44
N HIS A 57 5.56 10.54 -13.95
CA HIS A 57 6.33 11.56 -14.66
C HIS A 57 5.51 12.06 -15.86
N LYS A 58 5.43 13.38 -16.02
CA LYS A 58 4.78 14.04 -17.15
C LYS A 58 5.50 13.77 -18.46
#